data_AF-A0AAI9EEN7-F1
#
_entry.id   AF-A0AAI9EEN7-F1
#
_cell.length_a   1.000
_cell.length_b   1.000
_cell.length_c   1.000
_cell.angle_alpha   90.00
_cell.angle_beta   90.00
_cell.angle_gamma   90.00
#
_symmetry.space_group_name_H-M   'P 1'
#
loop_
_entity.id
_entity.type
_entity.pdbx_description
1 polymer ?
#
loop_
_entity_poly.entity_id
_entity_poly.type
_entity_poly.pdbx_seq_one_letter_code
_entity_poly.pdbx_strand_id
1 'polypeptide(L)'
;MADNAAKLATLGVLGNFFDNYSLADFTVRKIDLSDHDTAHVRALLEYIYKSDYNGAETVKNNVNKMVFHVNMCFVGDKYDISELKNVSTRKFQSVIGQVKQGNELAEVSRLAYSGASAVRTICDSIVDYIFEKDLVTACSDNKQLEEAMEAYPRLAIDLIKIRGPKTKKPKEATERQYCCPNKKCTCVVTAHIWDTPTLGYTCPACAIWSYGNTWTRGLVK
;
A
#
# COMPACT_ATOMS: atom_id res chain seq x y z
N MET A 1 -27.00 -24.73 -1.53
CA MET A 1 -25.99 -24.94 -2.59
C MET A 1 -26.36 -24.25 -3.91
N ALA A 2 -27.63 -24.24 -4.34
CA ALA A 2 -28.07 -23.51 -5.55
C ALA A 2 -27.95 -21.97 -5.45
N ASP A 3 -28.10 -21.43 -4.23
CA ASP A 3 -28.14 -19.97 -4.00
C ASP A 3 -26.78 -19.27 -4.16
N ASN A 4 -25.68 -19.99 -3.96
CA ASN A 4 -24.32 -19.45 -4.15
C ASN A 4 -23.92 -19.42 -5.63
N ALA A 5 -24.40 -20.37 -6.44
CA ALA A 5 -24.15 -20.39 -7.88
C ALA A 5 -24.83 -19.21 -8.60
N ALA A 6 -26.03 -18.82 -8.16
CA ALA A 6 -26.74 -17.66 -8.67
C ALA A 6 -26.03 -16.33 -8.31
N LYS A 7 -25.42 -16.24 -7.12
CA LYS A 7 -24.58 -15.10 -6.71
C LYS A 7 -23.28 -14.99 -7.51
N LEU A 8 -22.68 -16.11 -7.88
CA LEU A 8 -21.45 -16.14 -8.68
C LEU A 8 -21.68 -15.73 -10.15
N ALA A 9 -22.85 -16.02 -10.71
CA ALA A 9 -23.26 -15.52 -12.03
C ALA A 9 -23.55 -14.00 -12.03
N THR A 10 -23.98 -13.42 -10.90
CA THR A 10 -24.28 -11.98 -10.76
C THR A 10 -23.05 -11.12 -10.43
N LEU A 11 -21.92 -11.73 -10.00
CA LEU A 11 -20.69 -11.02 -9.66
C LEU A 11 -19.72 -10.80 -10.84
N GLY A 12 -20.05 -11.24 -12.06
CA GLY A 12 -19.22 -11.00 -13.27
C GLY A 12 -17.86 -11.72 -13.30
N VAL A 13 -17.43 -12.33 -12.19
CA VAL A 13 -16.13 -13.02 -12.04
C VAL A 13 -15.99 -14.18 -13.02
N LEU A 14 -17.07 -14.92 -13.30
CA LEU A 14 -17.06 -15.98 -14.31
C LEU A 14 -17.43 -15.47 -15.71
N GLY A 15 -18.21 -14.39 -15.83
CA GLY A 15 -18.55 -13.77 -17.12
C GLY A 15 -17.29 -13.31 -17.85
N ASN A 16 -16.51 -12.42 -17.23
CA ASN A 16 -15.27 -11.91 -17.83
C ASN A 16 -14.21 -13.00 -18.04
N PHE A 17 -14.14 -13.98 -17.14
CA PHE A 17 -13.24 -15.14 -17.24
C PHE A 17 -13.53 -16.01 -18.47
N PHE A 18 -14.79 -16.06 -18.92
CA PHE A 18 -15.19 -16.86 -20.07
C PHE A 18 -15.53 -16.05 -21.34
N ASP A 19 -15.73 -14.74 -21.23
CA ASP A 19 -16.11 -13.86 -22.34
C ASP A 19 -14.89 -13.36 -23.14
N ASN A 20 -13.67 -13.43 -22.57
CA ASN A 20 -12.41 -13.12 -23.26
C ASN A 20 -11.97 -14.18 -24.29
N TYR A 21 -12.74 -15.26 -24.49
CA TYR A 21 -12.45 -16.31 -25.47
C TYR A 21 -13.57 -16.39 -26.52
N SER A 22 -13.21 -16.10 -27.78
CA SER A 22 -14.11 -16.04 -28.94
C SER A 22 -15.05 -17.26 -29.04
N LEU A 23 -16.35 -16.97 -29.13
CA LEU A 23 -17.47 -17.92 -29.07
C LEU A 23 -17.72 -18.74 -30.35
N ALA A 24 -16.79 -18.76 -31.31
CA ALA A 24 -17.09 -19.31 -32.62
C ALA A 24 -17.03 -20.85 -32.71
N ASP A 25 -16.28 -21.59 -31.87
CA ASP A 25 -16.02 -23.01 -32.18
C ASP A 25 -15.59 -23.97 -31.03
N PHE A 26 -16.06 -23.82 -29.79
CA PHE A 26 -15.69 -24.79 -28.73
C PHE A 26 -16.85 -25.23 -27.81
N THR A 27 -17.23 -26.51 -27.89
CA THR A 27 -18.17 -27.17 -26.97
C THR A 27 -17.56 -27.52 -25.61
N VAL A 28 -16.27 -27.27 -25.39
CA VAL A 28 -15.59 -27.46 -24.09
C VAL A 28 -14.64 -26.29 -23.84
N ARG A 29 -14.96 -25.45 -22.86
CA ARG A 29 -14.07 -24.38 -22.35
C ARG A 29 -12.99 -25.03 -21.48
N LYS A 30 -11.81 -25.32 -22.05
CA LYS A 30 -10.65 -25.82 -21.30
C LYS A 30 -9.75 -24.65 -20.94
N ILE A 31 -9.32 -24.61 -19.68
CA ILE A 31 -8.32 -23.66 -19.20
C ILE A 31 -7.09 -24.45 -18.85
N ASP A 32 -5.98 -24.08 -19.49
CA ASP A 32 -4.71 -24.69 -19.20
C ASP A 32 -4.14 -24.10 -17.91
N LEU A 33 -3.89 -24.98 -16.94
CA LEU A 33 -3.33 -24.64 -15.64
C LEU A 33 -1.98 -25.34 -15.40
N SER A 34 -1.38 -25.95 -16.42
CA SER A 34 -0.15 -26.75 -16.29
C SER A 34 1.04 -25.95 -15.77
N ASP A 35 1.06 -24.64 -16.00
CA ASP A 35 2.14 -23.75 -15.58
C ASP A 35 2.11 -23.43 -14.07
N HIS A 36 1.08 -23.87 -13.36
CA HIS A 36 0.90 -23.56 -11.95
C HIS A 36 1.08 -24.81 -11.08
N ASP A 37 1.76 -24.61 -9.95
CA ASP A 37 1.84 -25.67 -8.94
C ASP A 37 0.45 -26.04 -8.41
N THR A 38 0.30 -27.30 -8.02
CA THR A 38 -0.97 -27.90 -7.58
C THR A 38 -1.60 -27.13 -6.42
N ALA A 39 -0.80 -26.55 -5.53
CA ALA A 39 -1.30 -25.76 -4.41
C ALA A 39 -1.97 -24.45 -4.87
N HIS A 40 -1.41 -23.78 -5.88
CA HIS A 40 -1.98 -22.55 -6.44
C HIS A 40 -3.22 -22.85 -7.27
N VAL A 41 -3.23 -23.97 -8.03
CA VAL A 41 -4.43 -24.45 -8.74
C VAL A 41 -5.56 -24.73 -7.77
N ARG A 42 -5.28 -25.42 -6.67
CA ARG A 42 -6.29 -25.68 -5.63
C ARG A 42 -6.81 -24.39 -5.01
N ALA A 43 -5.94 -23.44 -4.68
CA ALA A 43 -6.35 -22.15 -4.13
C ALA A 43 -7.17 -21.32 -5.13
N LEU A 44 -6.84 -21.36 -6.44
CA LEU A 44 -7.66 -20.73 -7.48
C LEU A 44 -9.06 -21.35 -7.53
N LEU A 45 -9.16 -22.68 -7.51
CA LEU A 45 -10.45 -23.37 -7.49
C LEU A 45 -11.25 -23.03 -6.23
N GLU A 46 -10.62 -23.05 -5.06
CA GLU A 46 -11.26 -22.64 -3.82
C GLU A 46 -11.80 -21.21 -3.91
N TYR A 47 -10.99 -20.29 -4.45
CA TYR A 47 -11.39 -18.91 -4.67
C TYR A 47 -12.61 -18.81 -5.58
N ILE A 48 -12.62 -19.53 -6.70
CA ILE A 48 -13.76 -19.52 -7.65
C ILE A 48 -15.06 -19.97 -6.95
N TYR A 49 -14.99 -20.99 -6.09
CA TYR A 49 -16.18 -21.53 -5.42
C TYR A 49 -16.59 -20.78 -4.14
N LYS A 50 -15.64 -20.17 -3.43
CA LYS A 50 -15.85 -19.61 -2.08
C LYS A 50 -15.63 -18.09 -2.01
N SER A 51 -15.15 -17.47 -3.09
CA SER A 51 -14.63 -16.10 -3.11
C SER A 51 -13.49 -15.86 -2.11
N ASP A 52 -12.84 -16.93 -1.65
CA ASP A 52 -11.69 -16.92 -0.76
C ASP A 52 -10.88 -18.21 -0.92
N TYR A 53 -9.60 -18.21 -0.51
CA TYR A 53 -8.73 -19.39 -0.57
C TYR A 53 -7.89 -19.56 0.69
N ASN A 54 -7.65 -20.82 1.09
CA ASN A 54 -6.84 -21.18 2.25
C ASN A 54 -5.68 -22.10 1.83
N GLY A 55 -4.73 -21.55 1.09
CA GLY A 55 -3.56 -22.28 0.60
C GLY A 55 -2.29 -22.09 1.43
N ALA A 56 -2.17 -20.95 2.14
CA ALA A 56 -0.97 -20.61 2.91
C ALA A 56 -1.00 -21.14 4.36
N GLU A 57 -2.12 -21.68 4.83
CA GLU A 57 -2.26 -22.15 6.22
C GLU A 57 -1.44 -23.40 6.51
N THR A 58 -1.23 -24.24 5.50
CA THR A 58 -0.41 -25.46 5.58
C THR A 58 1.09 -25.17 5.46
N VAL A 59 1.45 -23.94 5.10
CA VAL A 59 2.83 -23.51 4.91
C VAL A 59 3.42 -23.06 6.25
N LYS A 60 4.52 -23.69 6.68
CA LYS A 60 5.11 -23.42 8.01
C LYS A 60 5.92 -22.12 8.09
N ASN A 61 6.57 -21.73 7.00
CA ASN A 61 7.44 -20.55 6.96
C ASN A 61 6.68 -19.32 6.44
N ASN A 62 6.82 -18.18 7.12
CA ASN A 62 6.21 -16.90 6.73
C ASN A 62 6.69 -16.41 5.34
N VAL A 63 7.94 -16.67 4.98
CA VAL A 63 8.46 -16.35 3.63
C VAL A 63 7.66 -17.10 2.57
N ASN A 64 7.48 -18.40 2.74
CA ASN A 64 6.73 -19.23 1.81
C ASN A 64 5.24 -18.83 1.76
N LYS A 65 4.65 -18.35 2.88
CA LYS A 65 3.28 -17.80 2.89
C LYS A 65 3.18 -16.52 2.06
N MET A 66 4.14 -15.62 2.22
CA MET A 66 4.23 -14.39 1.42
C MET A 66 4.37 -14.74 -0.06
N VAL A 67 5.33 -15.60 -0.41
CA VAL A 67 5.56 -16.10 -1.78
C VAL A 67 4.28 -16.69 -2.38
N PHE A 68 3.56 -17.51 -1.62
CA PHE A 68 2.28 -18.08 -2.05
C PHE A 68 1.27 -17.00 -2.44
N HIS A 69 1.14 -15.95 -1.63
CA HIS A 69 0.21 -14.84 -1.92
C HIS A 69 0.67 -13.97 -3.09
N VAL A 70 1.98 -13.77 -3.29
CA VAL A 70 2.50 -13.10 -4.50
C VAL A 70 2.14 -13.92 -5.75
N ASN A 71 2.34 -15.23 -5.73
CA ASN A 71 1.99 -16.12 -6.84
C ASN A 71 0.49 -16.17 -7.12
N MET A 72 -0.36 -16.18 -6.09
CA MET A 72 -1.81 -16.08 -6.30
C MET A 72 -2.22 -14.75 -6.94
N CYS A 73 -1.48 -13.67 -6.66
CA CYS A 73 -1.66 -12.40 -7.36
C CYS A 73 -1.26 -12.50 -8.84
N PHE A 74 -0.16 -13.19 -9.18
CA PHE A 74 0.19 -13.49 -10.58
C PHE A 74 -0.85 -14.35 -11.28
N VAL A 75 -1.43 -15.35 -10.60
CA VAL A 75 -2.55 -16.13 -11.13
C VAL A 75 -3.74 -15.23 -11.42
N GLY A 76 -4.10 -14.35 -10.48
CA GLY A 76 -5.17 -13.37 -10.69
C GLY A 76 -4.91 -12.43 -11.86
N ASP A 77 -3.65 -12.04 -12.10
CA ASP A 77 -3.29 -11.21 -13.25
C ASP A 77 -3.34 -11.98 -14.57
N LYS A 78 -2.76 -13.19 -14.62
CA LYS A 78 -2.72 -14.05 -15.83
C LYS A 78 -4.11 -14.36 -16.39
N TYR A 79 -5.08 -14.57 -15.51
CA TYR A 79 -6.45 -14.91 -15.89
C TYR A 79 -7.45 -13.73 -15.76
N ASP A 80 -6.95 -12.50 -15.58
CA ASP A 80 -7.76 -11.28 -15.45
C ASP A 80 -8.85 -11.35 -14.35
N ILE A 81 -8.50 -11.97 -13.22
CA ILE A 81 -9.35 -12.10 -12.03
C ILE A 81 -8.94 -11.04 -11.01
N SER A 82 -9.36 -9.80 -11.25
CA SER A 82 -9.03 -8.63 -10.41
C SER A 82 -9.31 -8.85 -8.92
N GLU A 83 -10.42 -9.53 -8.59
CA GLU A 83 -10.78 -9.77 -7.20
C GLU A 83 -9.90 -10.82 -6.51
N LEU A 84 -9.30 -11.74 -7.27
CA LEU A 84 -8.28 -12.64 -6.74
C LEU A 84 -6.99 -11.88 -6.41
N LYS A 85 -6.61 -10.90 -7.23
CA LYS A 85 -5.47 -10.01 -6.94
C LYS A 85 -5.70 -9.23 -5.64
N ASN A 86 -6.92 -8.71 -5.45
CA ASN A 86 -7.31 -7.98 -4.23
C ASN A 86 -7.26 -8.88 -2.99
N VAL A 87 -7.83 -10.08 -3.07
CA VAL A 87 -7.79 -11.05 -1.95
C VAL A 87 -6.37 -11.47 -1.64
N SER A 88 -5.55 -11.74 -2.67
CA SER A 88 -4.16 -12.15 -2.50
C SER A 88 -3.32 -11.06 -1.86
N THR A 89 -3.52 -9.81 -2.27
CA THR A 89 -2.85 -8.64 -1.67
C THR A 89 -3.23 -8.46 -0.19
N ARG A 90 -4.51 -8.58 0.16
CA ARG A 90 -4.95 -8.49 1.57
C ARG A 90 -4.36 -9.60 2.43
N LYS A 91 -4.32 -10.84 1.93
CA LYS A 91 -3.70 -11.97 2.65
C LYS A 91 -2.19 -11.82 2.74
N PHE A 92 -1.53 -11.26 1.73
CA PHE A 92 -0.13 -10.89 1.81
C PHE A 92 0.13 -9.87 2.94
N GLN A 93 -0.67 -8.82 3.00
CA GLN A 93 -0.56 -7.77 4.03
C GLN A 93 -0.79 -8.30 5.45
N SER A 94 -1.59 -9.36 5.63
CA SER A 94 -1.79 -9.95 6.97
C SER A 94 -0.61 -10.79 7.46
N VAL A 95 0.24 -11.28 6.55
CA VAL A 95 1.41 -12.11 6.89
C VAL A 95 2.73 -11.33 6.89
N ILE A 96 2.86 -10.25 6.11
CA ILE A 96 4.11 -9.45 6.06
C ILE A 96 4.47 -8.88 7.44
N GLY A 97 3.48 -8.57 8.28
CA GLY A 97 3.68 -8.12 9.65
C GLY A 97 4.43 -9.09 10.56
N GLN A 98 4.53 -10.37 10.17
CA GLN A 98 5.16 -11.44 10.95
C GLN A 98 6.65 -11.62 10.62
N VAL A 99 7.17 -10.85 9.65
CA VAL A 99 8.59 -10.84 9.29
C VAL A 99 9.41 -10.17 10.38
N LYS A 100 10.60 -10.71 10.67
CA LYS A 100 11.50 -10.16 11.69
C LYS A 100 12.81 -9.65 11.12
N GLN A 101 13.18 -10.07 9.91
CA GLN A 101 14.50 -9.85 9.36
C GLN A 101 14.43 -9.43 7.88
N GLY A 102 15.43 -8.65 7.43
CA GLY A 102 15.49 -8.15 6.05
C GLY A 102 15.67 -9.24 5.00
N ASN A 103 16.34 -10.35 5.34
CA ASN A 103 16.51 -11.52 4.47
C ASN A 103 15.17 -12.16 4.05
N GLU A 104 14.22 -12.28 4.98
CA GLU A 104 12.89 -12.84 4.73
C GLU A 104 12.11 -12.03 3.67
N LEU A 105 12.32 -10.70 3.64
CA LEU A 105 11.74 -9.84 2.60
C LEU A 105 12.54 -9.84 1.30
N ALA A 106 13.85 -10.12 1.33
CA ALA A 106 14.67 -10.10 0.14
C ALA A 106 14.15 -11.09 -0.91
N GLU A 107 13.85 -12.32 -0.52
CA GLU A 107 13.29 -13.35 -1.42
C GLU A 107 11.96 -12.91 -2.03
N VAL A 108 11.03 -12.48 -1.17
CA VAL A 108 9.70 -12.03 -1.58
C VAL A 108 9.77 -10.80 -2.48
N SER A 109 10.70 -9.88 -2.21
CA SER A 109 10.92 -8.69 -3.02
C SER A 109 11.43 -9.07 -4.40
N ARG A 110 12.38 -10.01 -4.51
CA ARG A 110 12.85 -10.50 -5.81
C ARG A 110 11.71 -11.07 -6.64
N LEU A 111 10.84 -11.87 -6.02
CA LEU A 111 9.66 -12.42 -6.70
C LEU A 111 8.65 -11.35 -7.11
N ALA A 112 8.31 -10.41 -6.23
CA ALA A 112 7.34 -9.37 -6.56
C ALA A 112 7.86 -8.43 -7.66
N TYR A 113 9.13 -8.04 -7.60
CA TYR A 113 9.71 -7.12 -8.58
C TYR A 113 10.09 -7.78 -9.91
N SER A 114 10.16 -9.12 -9.99
CA SER A 114 10.30 -9.83 -11.26
C SER A 114 8.99 -9.85 -12.07
N GLY A 115 7.83 -9.77 -11.41
CA GLY A 115 6.52 -9.97 -12.02
C GLY A 115 5.79 -8.73 -12.55
N ALA A 116 6.52 -7.74 -13.08
CA ALA A 116 5.97 -6.53 -13.72
C ALA A 116 4.85 -5.80 -12.90
N SER A 117 3.91 -5.12 -13.56
CA SER A 117 2.88 -4.27 -12.91
C SER A 117 1.80 -5.04 -12.14
N ALA A 118 1.69 -6.36 -12.36
CA ALA A 118 0.65 -7.23 -11.80
C ALA A 118 0.53 -7.11 -10.27
N VAL A 119 1.67 -6.91 -9.60
CA VAL A 119 1.82 -6.97 -8.15
C VAL A 119 2.22 -5.62 -7.53
N ARG A 120 1.92 -4.50 -8.21
CA ARG A 120 2.35 -3.17 -7.73
C ARG A 120 1.94 -2.88 -6.28
N THR A 121 0.71 -3.21 -5.89
CA THR A 121 0.22 -3.00 -4.53
C THR A 121 0.96 -3.86 -3.49
N ILE A 122 1.42 -5.05 -3.88
CA ILE A 122 2.30 -5.90 -3.06
C ILE A 122 3.67 -5.24 -2.94
N CYS A 123 4.25 -4.74 -4.04
CA CYS A 123 5.50 -3.99 -4.00
C CYS A 123 5.41 -2.77 -3.08
N ASP A 124 4.33 -2.00 -3.14
CA ASP A 124 4.09 -0.86 -2.26
C ASP A 124 4.04 -1.30 -0.79
N SER A 125 3.34 -2.40 -0.50
CA SER A 125 3.25 -2.97 0.85
C SER A 125 4.60 -3.43 1.40
N ILE A 126 5.47 -3.99 0.55
CA ILE A 126 6.84 -4.37 0.90
C ILE A 126 7.66 -3.13 1.28
N VAL A 127 7.62 -2.09 0.44
CA VAL A 127 8.41 -0.87 0.65
C VAL A 127 7.93 -0.12 1.90
N ASP A 128 6.62 -0.01 2.10
CA ASP A 128 6.04 0.57 3.32
C ASP A 128 6.50 -0.19 4.57
N TYR A 129 6.49 -1.53 4.53
CA TYR A 129 6.91 -2.34 5.67
C TYR A 129 8.41 -2.25 5.96
N ILE A 130 9.26 -2.30 4.93
CA ILE A 130 10.72 -2.10 5.07
C ILE A 130 11.02 -0.76 5.74
N PHE A 131 10.30 0.28 5.33
CA PHE A 131 10.45 1.62 5.90
C PHE A 131 9.93 1.70 7.33
N GLU A 132 8.74 1.17 7.63
CA GLU A 132 8.14 1.19 8.96
C GLU A 132 9.00 0.48 10.00
N LYS A 133 9.63 -0.63 9.62
CA LYS A 133 10.49 -1.44 10.51
C LYS A 133 11.97 -1.07 10.44
N ASP A 134 12.31 -0.03 9.67
CA ASP A 134 13.68 0.45 9.47
C ASP A 134 14.67 -0.65 9.05
N LEU A 135 14.23 -1.63 8.27
CA LEU A 135 15.01 -2.86 8.02
C LEU A 135 16.29 -2.63 7.20
N VAL A 136 16.42 -1.46 6.57
CA VAL A 136 17.61 -1.07 5.81
C VAL A 136 18.76 -0.67 6.74
N THR A 137 18.47 0.03 7.85
CA THR A 137 19.47 0.58 8.77
C THR A 137 19.52 -0.10 10.14
N ALA A 138 18.42 -0.71 10.59
CA ALA A 138 18.32 -1.34 11.90
C ALA A 138 18.78 -2.81 11.93
N CYS A 139 18.81 -3.51 10.80
CA CYS A 139 19.21 -4.92 10.75
C CYS A 139 20.71 -5.07 10.44
N SER A 140 21.43 -5.83 11.27
CA SER A 140 22.84 -6.19 11.04
C SER A 140 23.04 -7.18 9.88
N ASP A 141 21.97 -7.78 9.37
CA ASP A 141 21.96 -8.72 8.24
C ASP A 141 21.01 -8.23 7.14
N ASN A 142 21.43 -7.17 6.44
CA ASN A 142 20.68 -6.54 5.34
C ASN A 142 21.25 -6.92 3.96
N LYS A 143 22.36 -7.67 3.91
CA LYS A 143 23.10 -8.01 2.67
C LYS A 143 22.20 -8.58 1.57
N GLN A 144 21.30 -9.49 1.94
CA GLN A 144 20.42 -10.14 0.96
C GLN A 144 19.39 -9.19 0.37
N LEU A 145 18.98 -8.18 1.15
CA LEU A 145 18.10 -7.10 0.72
C LEU A 145 18.86 -6.10 -0.15
N GLU A 146 20.11 -5.79 0.17
CA GLU A 146 21.01 -5.01 -0.70
C GLU A 146 21.21 -5.69 -2.05
N GLU A 147 21.53 -6.99 -2.06
CA GLU A 147 21.62 -7.80 -3.29
C GLU A 147 20.30 -7.81 -4.07
N ALA A 148 19.15 -7.81 -3.38
CA ALA A 148 17.84 -7.70 -4.03
C ALA A 148 17.62 -6.31 -4.66
N MET A 149 18.09 -5.25 -4.02
CA MET A 149 18.06 -3.88 -4.57
C MET A 149 18.98 -3.73 -5.79
N GLU A 150 20.14 -4.37 -5.77
CA GLU A 150 21.07 -4.40 -6.92
C GLU A 150 20.47 -5.16 -8.10
N ALA A 151 19.89 -6.34 -7.86
CA ALA A 151 19.25 -7.16 -8.89
C ALA A 151 17.98 -6.50 -9.45
N TYR A 152 17.25 -5.74 -8.62
CA TYR A 152 16.01 -5.07 -8.99
C TYR A 152 16.05 -3.58 -8.63
N PRO A 153 16.71 -2.72 -9.43
CA PRO A 153 16.92 -1.30 -9.11
C PRO A 153 15.64 -0.52 -8.82
N ARG A 154 14.50 -0.96 -9.35
CA ARG A 154 13.19 -0.35 -9.08
C ARG A 154 12.80 -0.43 -7.61
N LEU A 155 13.19 -1.48 -6.88
CA LEU A 155 13.01 -1.59 -5.43
C LEU A 155 13.73 -0.46 -4.69
N ALA A 156 15.00 -0.21 -5.04
CA ALA A 156 15.79 0.87 -4.46
C ALA A 156 15.17 2.24 -4.76
N ILE A 157 14.74 2.46 -6.01
CA ILE A 157 14.06 3.70 -6.42
C ILE A 157 12.80 3.93 -5.58
N ASP A 158 11.99 2.90 -5.38
CA ASP A 158 10.73 3.01 -4.64
C ASP A 158 10.99 3.27 -3.14
N LEU A 159 11.99 2.63 -2.54
CA LEU A 159 12.42 2.93 -1.17
C LEU A 159 12.90 4.38 -1.00
N ILE A 160 13.67 4.90 -1.95
CA ILE A 160 14.11 6.30 -1.94
C ILE A 160 12.92 7.25 -2.09
N LYS A 161 11.95 6.94 -2.94
CA LYS A 161 10.73 7.76 -3.11
C LYS A 161 9.90 7.84 -1.84
N ILE A 162 9.82 6.77 -1.05
CA ILE A 162 9.16 6.80 0.27
C ILE A 162 9.95 7.63 1.28
N ARG A 163 11.28 7.61 1.20
CA ARG A 163 12.20 8.38 2.06
C ARG A 163 12.34 9.84 1.68
N GLY A 164 11.98 10.21 0.45
CA GLY A 164 11.77 11.60 0.06
C GLY A 164 10.81 12.26 1.05
N PRO A 165 10.89 13.57 1.29
CA PRO A 165 9.94 14.23 2.17
C PRO A 165 8.56 13.91 1.61
N LYS A 166 7.79 13.01 2.27
CA LYS A 166 6.35 12.98 2.13
C LYS A 166 5.98 14.39 2.51
N THR A 167 5.82 15.27 1.53
CA THR A 167 5.15 16.54 1.68
C THR A 167 3.80 16.10 2.19
N LYS A 168 3.66 16.01 3.53
CA LYS A 168 2.37 15.93 4.17
C LYS A 168 1.60 17.01 3.44
N LYS A 169 0.57 16.65 2.65
CA LYS A 169 -0.34 17.65 2.11
C LYS A 169 -0.58 18.57 3.30
N PRO A 170 -0.16 19.85 3.26
CA PRO A 170 -0.26 20.70 4.42
C PRO A 170 -1.70 20.56 4.88
N LYS A 171 -1.90 20.08 6.12
CA LYS A 171 -3.24 20.01 6.71
C LYS A 171 -3.87 21.35 6.37
N GLU A 172 -5.01 21.36 5.66
CA GLU A 172 -5.66 22.59 5.21
C GLU A 172 -5.53 23.63 6.32
N ALA A 173 -4.71 24.64 6.05
CA ALA A 173 -4.26 25.54 7.07
C ALA A 173 -5.52 26.29 7.50
N THR A 174 -6.03 25.99 8.70
CA THR A 174 -7.23 26.65 9.20
C THR A 174 -6.81 28.08 9.52
N GLU A 175 -7.22 29.02 8.67
CA GLU A 175 -7.06 30.45 8.94
C GLU A 175 -7.69 30.75 10.31
N ARG A 176 -6.94 31.41 11.18
CA ARG A 176 -7.41 31.75 12.53
C ARG A 176 -7.16 33.23 12.79
N GLN A 177 -8.03 33.81 13.63
CA GLN A 177 -7.90 35.18 14.07
C GLN A 177 -6.98 35.29 15.29
N TYR A 178 -6.03 36.23 15.20
CA TYR A 178 -5.01 36.48 16.21
C TYR A 178 -4.98 37.94 16.62
N CYS A 179 -4.87 38.18 17.92
CA CYS A 179 -4.69 39.50 18.50
C CYS A 179 -3.21 39.87 18.55
N CYS A 180 -2.93 41.14 18.23
CA CYS A 180 -1.61 41.73 18.38
C CYS A 180 -1.09 41.60 19.82
N PRO A 181 0.19 41.23 20.04
CA PRO A 181 0.78 41.14 21.38
C PRO A 181 0.92 42.49 22.10
N ASN A 182 0.87 43.60 21.36
CA ASN A 182 0.87 44.93 21.97
C ASN A 182 -0.49 45.21 22.64
N LYS A 183 -0.53 45.28 23.97
CA LYS A 183 -1.74 45.55 24.76
C LYS A 183 -2.45 46.86 24.40
N LYS A 184 -1.76 47.82 23.77
CA LYS A 184 -2.33 49.10 23.31
C LYS A 184 -2.92 49.02 21.90
N CYS A 185 -2.82 47.86 21.24
CA CYS A 185 -3.28 47.63 19.88
C CYS A 185 -4.47 46.66 19.90
N THR A 186 -5.54 47.01 19.19
CA THR A 186 -6.77 46.21 19.06
C THR A 186 -6.83 45.44 17.74
N CYS A 187 -5.71 45.37 17.00
CA CYS A 187 -5.67 44.71 15.71
C CYS A 187 -5.86 43.19 15.86
N VAL A 188 -6.77 42.67 15.04
CA VAL A 188 -7.00 41.24 14.82
C VAL A 188 -6.60 40.92 13.39
N VAL A 189 -5.73 39.94 13.22
CA VAL A 189 -5.27 39.46 11.90
C VAL A 189 -5.71 38.02 11.70
N THR A 190 -6.18 37.70 10.49
CA THR A 190 -6.39 36.31 10.09
C THR A 190 -5.10 35.80 9.46
N ALA A 191 -4.49 34.78 10.06
CA ALA A 191 -3.17 34.28 9.66
C ALA A 191 -2.93 32.84 10.15
N HIS A 192 -1.79 32.25 9.78
CA HIS A 192 -1.34 30.91 10.21
C HIS A 192 -0.22 30.99 11.26
N ILE A 193 -0.45 31.73 12.34
CA ILE A 193 0.62 32.13 13.26
C ILE A 193 1.09 30.98 14.18
N TRP A 194 0.19 30.08 14.61
CA TRP A 194 0.56 29.02 15.57
C TRP A 194 1.27 27.81 14.96
N ASP A 195 1.17 27.60 13.65
CA ASP A 195 1.84 26.47 12.99
C ASP A 195 3.35 26.75 12.79
N THR A 196 3.81 27.96 13.13
CA THR A 196 5.19 28.40 12.97
C THR A 196 5.65 29.29 14.13
N PRO A 197 5.81 28.74 15.35
CA PRO A 197 6.12 29.50 16.56
C PRO A 197 7.47 30.25 16.49
N THR A 198 8.35 29.87 15.56
CA THR A 198 9.68 30.47 15.35
C THR A 198 9.69 31.58 14.30
N LEU A 199 8.60 31.79 13.56
CA LEU A 199 8.49 32.87 12.58
C LEU A 199 8.07 34.18 13.25
N GLY A 200 8.69 35.27 12.82
CA GLY A 200 8.38 36.63 13.27
C GLY A 200 7.31 37.27 12.41
N TYR A 201 6.35 37.93 13.05
CA TYR A 201 5.24 38.61 12.40
C TYR A 201 5.20 40.07 12.82
N THR A 202 4.86 40.95 11.87
CA THR A 202 4.70 42.38 12.13
C THR A 202 3.22 42.74 12.11
N CYS A 203 2.75 43.42 13.15
CA CYS A 203 1.38 43.91 13.19
C CYS A 203 1.16 45.02 12.15
N PRO A 204 0.13 44.92 11.29
CA PRO A 204 -0.13 45.94 10.27
C PRO A 204 -0.61 47.27 10.86
N ALA A 205 -1.17 47.27 12.07
CA ALA A 205 -1.71 48.49 12.70
C ALA A 205 -0.69 49.26 13.55
N CYS A 206 0.17 48.57 14.30
CA CYS A 206 1.13 49.21 15.21
C CYS A 206 2.60 48.94 14.88
N ALA A 207 2.87 48.22 13.79
CA ALA A 207 4.21 47.84 13.33
C ALA A 207 5.07 47.07 14.35
N ILE A 208 4.47 46.55 15.44
CA ILE A 208 5.24 45.74 16.39
C ILE A 208 5.62 44.41 15.76
N TRP A 209 6.89 44.06 15.87
CA TRP A 209 7.41 42.76 15.46
C TRP A 209 7.41 41.81 16.66
N SER A 210 6.88 40.60 16.51
CA SER A 210 6.92 39.58 17.55
C SER A 210 6.80 38.17 16.98
N TYR A 211 7.34 37.18 17.69
CA TYR A 211 7.24 35.77 17.32
C TYR A 211 5.80 35.25 17.37
N GLY A 212 5.47 34.27 16.53
CA GLY A 212 4.10 33.76 16.42
C GLY A 212 3.49 33.25 17.73
N ASN A 213 4.32 32.70 18.62
CA ASN A 213 3.87 32.26 19.95
C ASN A 213 3.39 33.39 20.89
N THR A 214 3.69 34.66 20.57
CA THR A 214 3.24 35.82 21.35
C THR A 214 1.86 36.33 20.95
N TRP A 215 1.36 35.91 19.78
CA TRP A 215 0.05 36.29 19.29
C TRP A 215 -1.02 35.39 19.92
N THR A 216 -1.99 36.00 20.58
CA THR A 216 -3.06 35.28 21.28
C THR A 216 -4.26 35.09 20.36
N ARG A 217 -5.03 34.01 20.54
CA ARG A 217 -6.25 33.80 19.74
C ARG A 217 -7.29 34.86 20.12
N GLY A 218 -7.86 35.53 19.11
CA GLY A 218 -8.99 36.42 19.31
C GLY A 218 -10.24 35.61 19.61
N LEU A 219 -10.97 35.95 20.67
CA LEU A 219 -12.34 35.49 20.84
C LEU A 219 -13.21 36.24 19.83
N VAL A 220 -13.92 35.50 18.98
CA VAL A 220 -15.04 36.03 18.21
C VAL A 220 -16.07 36.52 19.23
N LYS A 221 -16.35 37.82 19.24
CA LYS A 221 -17.58 38.35 19.83
C LYS A 221 -18.68 38.28 18.79
#